data_AF-A0A9D8RAY0-F1
#
_entry.id   AF-A0A9D8RAY0-F1
#
_cell.length_a   1.000
_cell.length_b   1.000
_cell.length_c   1.000
_cell.angle_alpha   90.00
_cell.angle_beta   90.00
_cell.angle_gamma   90.00
#
_symmetry.space_group_name_H-M   'P 1'
#
loop_
_entity.id
_entity.type
_entity.pdbx_description
1 polymer ?
#
loop_
_entity_poly.entity_id
_entity_poly.type
_entity_poly.pdbx_seq_one_letter_code
_entity_poly.pdbx_strand_id
1 'polypeptide(L)'
;MEIYKKAAKKKLRFSTNRGVLSVEQLWDLSREEIRHLVIVARNIAKKSSGEINDSELSFLDSPAKAKATDDELRFEILKDIYLTKKTAEEKAQKKAEAKANNKKLLEIIARKQDEALEKKSIKDLEKMLESEDDEDEDE
;
A
#
# COMPACT_ATOMS: atom_id res chain seq x y z
N MET A 1 -13.12 5.07 10.94
CA MET A 1 -12.89 5.94 12.11
C MET A 1 -13.72 5.59 13.35
N GLU A 2 -14.99 5.16 13.22
CA GLU A 2 -15.84 4.83 14.39
C GLU A 2 -15.26 3.73 15.30
N ILE A 3 -14.59 2.72 14.74
CA ILE A 3 -13.96 1.63 15.51
C ILE A 3 -12.86 2.15 16.46
N TYR A 4 -12.04 3.09 15.99
CA TYR A 4 -10.95 3.67 16.78
C TYR A 4 -11.47 4.56 17.91
N LYS A 5 -12.53 5.34 17.65
CA LYS A 5 -13.19 6.15 18.66
C LYS A 5 -13.78 5.30 19.78
N LYS A 6 -14.40 4.16 19.44
CA LYS A 6 -14.91 3.19 20.43
C LYS A 6 -13.78 2.57 21.25
N ALA A 7 -12.68 2.17 20.61
CA ALA A 7 -11.53 1.62 21.32
C ALA A 7 -10.85 2.62 22.25
N ALA A 8 -10.72 3.89 21.84
CA ALA A 8 -10.19 4.95 22.68
C ALA A 8 -11.07 5.16 23.93
N LYS A 9 -12.40 5.26 23.75
CA LYS A 9 -13.35 5.39 24.87
C LYS A 9 -13.27 4.20 25.85
N LYS A 10 -13.13 2.99 25.32
CA LYS A 10 -13.02 1.74 26.11
C LYS A 10 -11.61 1.51 26.67
N LYS A 11 -10.62 2.33 26.34
CA LYS A 11 -9.19 2.11 26.63
C LYS A 11 -8.75 0.70 26.23
N LEU A 12 -9.17 0.26 25.05
CA LEU A 12 -8.93 -1.09 24.56
C LEU A 12 -7.42 -1.40 24.53
N ARG A 13 -7.09 -2.64 24.87
CA ARG A 13 -5.72 -3.15 24.93
C ARG A 13 -5.62 -4.49 24.20
N PHE A 14 -4.44 -4.74 23.64
CA PHE A 14 -4.16 -5.89 22.79
C PHE A 14 -3.02 -6.69 23.42
N SER A 15 -3.28 -7.95 23.78
CA SER A 15 -2.25 -8.86 24.25
C SER A 15 -1.45 -9.35 23.05
N THR A 16 -0.14 -9.09 23.06
CA THR A 16 0.79 -9.47 21.99
C THR A 16 2.01 -10.17 22.58
N ASN A 17 2.85 -10.74 21.72
CA ASN A 17 4.13 -11.33 22.12
C ASN A 17 5.12 -10.29 22.71
N ARG A 18 4.87 -9.00 22.48
CA ARG A 18 5.65 -7.87 23.03
C ARG A 18 5.01 -7.27 24.29
N GLY A 19 4.03 -7.96 24.87
CA GLY A 19 3.23 -7.46 25.99
C GLY A 19 1.93 -6.82 25.54
N VAL A 20 1.35 -6.00 26.42
CA VAL A 20 0.04 -5.38 26.21
C VAL A 20 0.21 -4.03 25.51
N LEU A 21 -0.35 -3.91 24.30
CA LEU A 21 -0.22 -2.73 23.46
C LEU A 21 -1.52 -1.92 23.38
N SER A 22 -1.37 -0.60 23.17
CA SER A 22 -2.44 0.31 22.77
C SER A 22 -2.72 0.23 21.27
N VAL A 23 -3.82 0.82 20.81
CA VAL A 23 -4.14 0.93 19.37
C VAL A 23 -3.02 1.61 18.58
N GLU A 24 -2.42 2.65 19.14
CA GLU A 24 -1.34 3.42 18.49
C GLU A 24 -0.09 2.56 18.32
N GLN A 25 0.29 1.83 19.37
CA GLN A 25 1.47 0.95 19.36
C GLN A 25 1.34 -0.24 18.40
N LEU A 26 0.13 -0.60 17.97
CA LEU A 26 -0.05 -1.61 16.92
C LEU A 26 0.50 -1.15 15.56
N TRP A 27 0.57 0.16 15.31
CA TRP A 27 1.12 0.67 14.05
C TRP A 27 2.63 0.43 13.91
N ASP A 28 3.33 0.25 15.03
CA ASP A 28 4.77 -0.04 15.07
C ASP A 28 5.08 -1.52 14.76
N LEU A 29 4.06 -2.39 14.72
CA LEU A 29 4.24 -3.80 14.38
C LEU A 29 4.38 -4.01 12.87
N SER A 30 5.12 -5.05 12.49
CA SER A 30 5.20 -5.49 11.10
C SER A 30 3.84 -6.02 10.60
N ARG A 31 3.66 -6.05 9.27
CA ARG A 31 2.43 -6.60 8.68
C ARG A 31 2.20 -8.05 9.10
N GLU A 32 3.24 -8.87 9.15
CA GLU A 32 3.17 -10.27 9.57
C GLU A 32 2.77 -10.42 11.04
N GLU A 33 3.30 -9.59 11.93
CA GLU A 33 2.87 -9.58 13.34
C GLU A 33 1.39 -9.21 13.47
N ILE A 34 0.93 -8.20 12.73
CA ILE A 34 -0.49 -7.85 12.70
C ILE A 34 -1.32 -9.00 12.12
N ARG A 35 -0.86 -9.67 11.06
CA ARG A 35 -1.55 -10.83 10.47
C ARG A 35 -1.77 -11.92 11.52
N HIS A 36 -0.76 -12.24 12.31
CA HIS A 36 -0.87 -13.22 13.39
C HIS A 36 -1.87 -12.77 14.45
N LEU A 37 -1.83 -11.50 14.88
CA LEU A 37 -2.79 -10.97 15.85
C LEU A 37 -4.22 -11.00 15.34
N VAL A 38 -4.44 -10.74 14.05
CA VAL A 38 -5.76 -10.82 13.41
C VAL A 38 -6.32 -12.25 13.51
N ILE A 39 -5.49 -13.27 13.21
CA ILE A 39 -5.89 -14.68 13.31
C ILE A 39 -6.27 -15.04 14.76
N VAL A 40 -5.44 -14.64 15.73
CA VAL A 40 -5.70 -14.87 17.15
C VAL A 40 -6.99 -14.17 17.61
N ALA A 41 -7.15 -12.89 17.29
CA ALA A 41 -8.34 -12.11 17.64
C ALA A 41 -9.60 -12.71 17.01
N ARG A 42 -9.53 -13.21 15.78
CA ARG A 42 -10.65 -13.89 15.14
C ARG A 42 -11.04 -15.17 15.86
N ASN A 43 -10.06 -15.98 16.25
CA ASN A 43 -10.31 -17.23 16.96
C ASN A 43 -10.97 -16.98 18.32
N ILE A 44 -10.60 -15.89 18.99
CA ILE A 44 -11.25 -15.45 20.24
C ILE A 44 -12.68 -14.98 19.96
N ALA A 45 -12.88 -14.10 18.98
CA ALA A 45 -14.20 -13.59 18.62
C ALA A 45 -15.17 -14.71 18.18
N LYS A 46 -14.70 -15.69 17.38
CA LYS A 46 -15.49 -16.88 16.99
C LYS A 46 -15.94 -17.71 18.19
N LYS A 47 -15.06 -17.93 19.18
CA LYS A 47 -15.40 -18.63 20.43
C LYS A 47 -16.47 -17.87 21.22
N SER A 48 -16.38 -16.55 21.24
CA SER A 48 -17.35 -15.69 21.93
C SER A 48 -18.71 -15.62 21.22
N SER A 49 -18.74 -15.72 19.88
CA SER A 49 -19.96 -15.58 19.07
C SER A 49 -20.61 -16.91 18.66
N GLY A 50 -19.96 -18.06 18.92
CA GLY A 50 -20.52 -19.40 18.67
C GLY A 50 -20.57 -19.83 17.19
N GLU A 51 -20.00 -19.05 16.28
CA GLU A 51 -19.97 -19.35 14.84
C GLU A 51 -18.79 -20.28 14.48
N ILE A 52 -19.12 -21.43 13.89
CA ILE A 52 -18.15 -22.41 13.37
C ILE A 52 -18.32 -22.43 11.85
N ASN A 53 -17.18 -22.41 11.14
CA ASN A 53 -16.99 -22.45 9.68
C ASN A 53 -16.81 -21.09 9.01
N ASP A 54 -15.55 -20.70 8.89
CA ASP A 54 -15.10 -19.87 7.77
C ASP A 54 -13.59 -20.06 7.60
N SER A 55 -13.16 -20.20 6.34
CA SER A 55 -11.77 -20.47 5.92
C SER A 55 -10.78 -19.50 6.56
N GLU A 56 -9.53 -19.93 6.68
CA GLU A 56 -8.51 -19.34 7.55
C GLU A 56 -8.15 -17.89 7.21
N LEU A 57 -8.58 -17.34 6.05
CA LEU A 57 -8.33 -15.95 5.64
C LEU A 57 -9.49 -15.23 4.91
N SER A 58 -10.58 -15.91 4.54
CA SER A 58 -11.73 -15.35 3.76
C SER A 58 -12.41 -14.15 4.42
N PHE A 59 -12.17 -13.97 5.70
CA PHE A 59 -12.73 -12.92 6.52
C PHE A 59 -12.08 -11.57 6.40
N LEU A 60 -10.87 -11.53 5.85
CA LEU A 60 -10.20 -10.28 5.54
C LEU A 60 -11.00 -9.53 4.46
N ASP A 61 -11.84 -10.23 3.71
CA ASP A 61 -12.64 -9.66 2.61
C ASP A 61 -14.13 -9.46 2.97
N SER A 62 -14.61 -10.01 4.09
CA SER A 62 -16.04 -9.92 4.48
C SER A 62 -16.33 -8.77 5.45
N PRO A 63 -17.48 -8.06 5.32
CA PRO A 63 -17.91 -7.04 6.29
C PRO A 63 -18.42 -7.67 7.59
N ALA A 64 -18.11 -7.05 8.73
CA ALA A 64 -18.53 -7.53 10.05
C ALA A 64 -20.00 -7.19 10.37
N LYS A 65 -20.71 -8.09 11.06
CA LYS A 65 -22.09 -7.87 11.56
C LYS A 65 -22.09 -7.20 12.93
N ALA A 66 -23.09 -6.34 13.16
CA ALA A 66 -23.18 -5.45 14.30
C ALA A 66 -23.67 -6.15 15.59
N LYS A 67 -22.74 -6.67 16.40
CA LYS A 67 -22.95 -6.87 17.84
C LYS A 67 -21.61 -6.79 18.62
N ALA A 68 -20.89 -5.69 18.41
CA ALA A 68 -19.50 -5.50 18.84
C ALA A 68 -19.26 -5.78 20.34
N THR A 69 -18.92 -7.04 20.64
CA THR A 69 -18.17 -7.38 21.84
C THR A 69 -16.80 -6.68 21.77
N ASP A 70 -16.12 -6.54 22.91
CA ASP A 70 -14.77 -5.96 22.90
C ASP A 70 -13.81 -6.77 22.00
N ASP A 71 -14.05 -8.07 21.84
CA ASP A 71 -13.25 -8.95 20.98
C ASP A 71 -13.52 -8.75 19.49
N GLU A 72 -14.78 -8.54 19.11
CA GLU A 72 -15.12 -8.15 17.73
C GLU A 72 -14.50 -6.79 17.38
N LEU A 73 -14.54 -5.82 18.31
CA LEU A 73 -13.92 -4.52 18.12
C LEU A 73 -12.39 -4.62 17.99
N ARG A 74 -11.74 -5.49 18.79
CA ARG A 74 -10.29 -5.77 18.65
C ARG A 74 -9.98 -6.33 17.27
N PHE A 75 -10.78 -7.30 16.82
CA PHE A 75 -10.61 -7.92 15.52
C PHE A 75 -10.78 -6.92 14.37
N GLU A 76 -11.82 -6.09 14.40
CA GLU A 76 -12.05 -5.05 13.39
C GLU A 76 -10.89 -4.07 13.28
N ILE A 77 -10.34 -3.62 14.41
CA ILE A 77 -9.19 -2.71 14.44
C ILE A 77 -7.94 -3.36 13.86
N LEU A 78 -7.65 -4.61 14.24
CA LEU A 78 -6.50 -5.34 13.72
C LEU A 78 -6.63 -5.57 12.21
N LYS A 79 -7.84 -5.88 11.72
CA LYS A 79 -8.13 -6.02 10.30
C LYS A 79 -7.92 -4.70 9.54
N ASP A 80 -8.40 -3.58 10.07
CA ASP A 80 -8.24 -2.26 9.44
C ASP A 80 -6.77 -1.85 9.33
N ILE A 81 -5.97 -2.07 10.40
CA ILE A 81 -4.52 -1.82 10.39
C ILE A 81 -3.82 -2.72 9.37
N TYR A 82 -4.19 -4.00 9.32
CA TYR A 82 -3.63 -4.95 8.35
C TYR A 82 -3.89 -4.50 6.91
N LEU A 83 -5.14 -4.16 6.58
CA LEU A 83 -5.53 -3.71 5.25
C LEU A 83 -4.83 -2.40 4.88
N THR A 84 -4.71 -1.46 5.82
CA THR A 84 -4.02 -0.19 5.59
C THR A 84 -2.54 -0.41 5.25
N LYS A 85 -1.84 -1.24 6.03
CA LYS A 85 -0.44 -1.63 5.73
C LYS A 85 -0.36 -2.36 4.39
N LYS A 86 -1.34 -3.21 4.09
CA LYS A 86 -1.41 -3.94 2.83
C LYS A 86 -1.46 -3.02 1.61
N THR A 87 -2.41 -2.09 1.63
CA THR A 87 -2.59 -1.11 0.56
C THR A 87 -1.39 -0.19 0.43
N ALA A 88 -0.75 0.20 1.55
CA ALA A 88 0.44 1.04 1.51
C ALA A 88 1.62 0.35 0.81
N GLU A 89 1.87 -0.92 1.12
CA GLU A 89 2.94 -1.70 0.47
C GLU A 89 2.64 -1.94 -1.02
N GLU A 90 1.40 -2.30 -1.38
CA GLU A 90 1.00 -2.47 -2.78
C GLU A 90 1.16 -1.16 -3.58
N LYS A 91 0.83 -0.02 -2.98
CA LYS A 91 1.05 1.30 -3.60
C LYS A 91 2.53 1.62 -3.78
N ALA A 92 3.37 1.27 -2.81
CA ALA A 92 4.81 1.46 -2.90
C ALA A 92 5.43 0.59 -4.00
N GLN A 93 5.01 -0.67 -4.10
CA GLN A 93 5.44 -1.60 -5.16
C GLN A 93 5.04 -1.08 -6.54
N LYS A 94 3.77 -0.71 -6.74
CA LYS A 94 3.28 -0.13 -8.01
C LYS A 94 4.05 1.13 -8.40
N LYS A 95 4.39 1.99 -7.43
CA LYS A 95 5.20 3.20 -7.68
C LYS A 95 6.63 2.85 -8.11
N ALA A 96 7.23 1.84 -7.49
CA ALA A 96 8.57 1.38 -7.86
C ALA A 96 8.59 0.75 -9.26
N GLU A 97 7.60 -0.09 -9.58
CA GLU A 97 7.40 -0.68 -10.91
C GLU A 97 7.18 0.39 -11.98
N ALA A 98 6.30 1.36 -11.72
CA ALA A 98 6.07 2.48 -12.63
C ALA A 98 7.36 3.28 -12.88
N LYS A 99 8.15 3.56 -11.83
CA LYS A 99 9.45 4.24 -11.98
C LYS A 99 10.44 3.43 -12.82
N ALA A 100 10.52 2.12 -12.60
CA ALA A 100 11.38 1.23 -13.36
C ALA A 100 10.96 1.16 -14.85
N ASN A 101 9.65 1.08 -15.11
CA ASN A 101 9.11 1.07 -16.47
C ASN A 101 9.33 2.41 -17.18
N ASN A 102 9.10 3.54 -16.50
CA ASN A 102 9.36 4.86 -17.06
C ASN A 102 10.84 5.05 -17.42
N LYS A 103 11.76 4.57 -16.57
CA LYS A 103 13.20 4.62 -16.87
C LYS A 103 13.52 3.85 -18.16
N LYS A 104 13.04 2.61 -18.29
CA LYS A 104 13.22 1.80 -19.50
C LYS A 104 12.62 2.48 -20.74
N LEU A 105 11.44 3.09 -20.59
CA LEU A 105 10.79 3.77 -21.70
C LEU A 105 11.59 4.99 -22.16
N LEU A 106 12.11 5.79 -21.24
CA LEU A 106 12.98 6.94 -21.55
C LEU A 106 14.27 6.50 -22.26
N GLU A 107 14.91 5.43 -21.81
CA GLU A 107 16.10 4.86 -22.47
C GLU A 107 15.79 4.41 -23.91
N ILE A 108 14.64 3.77 -24.13
CA ILE A 108 14.21 3.35 -25.46
C ILE A 108 13.87 4.55 -26.35
N ILE A 109 13.22 5.58 -25.79
CA ILE A 109 12.90 6.81 -26.53
C ILE A 109 14.18 7.51 -26.95
N ALA A 110 15.14 7.71 -26.04
CA ALA A 110 16.42 8.34 -26.34
C ALA A 110 17.15 7.59 -27.48
N ARG A 111 17.28 6.26 -27.37
CA ARG A 111 17.91 5.47 -28.43
C ARG A 111 17.18 5.58 -29.77
N LYS A 112 15.84 5.64 -29.76
CA LYS A 112 15.06 5.82 -31.00
C LYS A 112 15.24 7.22 -31.59
N GLN A 113 15.42 8.24 -30.76
CA GLN A 113 15.72 9.60 -31.20
C GLN A 113 17.12 9.63 -31.83
N ASP A 114 18.11 9.02 -31.18
CA ASP A 114 19.48 8.89 -31.72
C ASP A 114 19.47 8.15 -33.06
N GLU A 115 18.83 6.99 -33.15
CA GLU A 115 18.69 6.23 -34.41
C GLU A 115 17.95 7.02 -35.51
N ALA A 116 17.05 7.94 -35.14
CA ALA A 116 16.35 8.79 -36.09
C ALA A 116 17.24 9.95 -36.57
N LEU A 117 18.08 10.50 -35.69
CA LEU A 117 19.09 11.51 -36.03
C LEU A 117 20.17 10.91 -36.92
N GLU A 118 20.67 9.71 -36.61
CA GLU A 118 21.66 8.99 -37.42
C GLU A 118 21.19 8.69 -38.84
N LYS A 119 19.87 8.58 -39.06
CA LYS A 119 19.28 8.32 -40.39
C LYS A 119 19.03 9.59 -41.22
N LYS A 120 19.13 10.78 -40.63
CA LYS A 120 18.97 12.05 -41.36
C LYS A 120 20.20 12.34 -42.22
N SER A 121 20.01 13.13 -43.27
CA SER A 121 21.15 13.61 -44.06
C SER A 121 21.89 14.71 -43.31
N ILE A 122 23.19 14.92 -43.62
CA ILE A 122 24.01 15.99 -43.01
C ILE A 122 23.32 17.35 -43.13
N LYS A 123 22.77 17.66 -44.32
CA LYS A 123 22.08 18.93 -44.58
C LYS A 123 20.82 19.13 -43.73
N ASP A 124 20.10 18.05 -43.43
CA ASP A 124 18.93 18.11 -42.55
C ASP A 124 19.34 18.31 -41.08
N LEU A 125 20.49 17.76 -40.67
CA LEU A 125 21.03 17.94 -39.32
C LEU A 125 21.58 19.36 -39.12
N GLU A 126 22.31 19.92 -40.09
CA GLU A 126 22.80 21.31 -40.07
C GLU A 126 21.64 22.31 -39.95
N LYS A 127 20.55 22.09 -40.68
CA LYS A 127 19.36 22.96 -40.59
C LYS A 127 18.66 22.89 -39.23
N MET A 128 18.69 21.73 -38.57
CA MET A 128 18.10 21.58 -37.22
C MET A 128 18.96 22.29 -36.17
N LEU A 129 20.28 22.26 -36.32
CA LEU A 129 21.22 22.99 -35.46
C LEU A 129 21.03 24.51 -35.58
N GLU A 130 20.96 25.03 -36.82
CA GLU A 130 20.76 26.47 -37.08
C GLU A 130 19.42 26.96 -36.50
N SER A 131 18.35 26.13 -36.55
CA SER A 131 17.07 26.50 -35.92
C SER A 131 17.05 26.45 -34.39
N GLU A 132 17.90 25.63 -33.76
CA GLU A 132 18.01 25.57 -32.29
C GLU A 132 18.85 26.75 -31.76
N ASP A 133 19.88 27.17 -32.50
CA ASP A 133 20.72 28.34 -32.13
C ASP A 133 19.94 29.68 -32.27
N ASP A 134 19.01 29.79 -33.23
CA ASP A 134 18.18 30.99 -33.43
C ASP A 134 17.10 31.17 -32.33
N GLU A 135 16.62 30.09 -31.67
CA GLU A 135 15.61 30.19 -30.60
C GLU A 135 16.20 30.71 -29.27
N ASP A 136 17.50 30.55 -29.05
CA ASP A 136 18.21 31.01 -27.84
C ASP A 136 18.68 32.48 -27.94
N GLU A 137 18.66 33.11 -29.12
CA GLU A 137 19.04 34.52 -29.32
C GLU A 137 17.89 35.53 -29.10
N ASP A 138 16.64 35.07 -29.00
CA ASP A 138 15.43 35.90 -28.88
C ASP A 138 14.84 36.04 -27.44
N GLU A 139 15.49 35.46 -26.40
CA GLU A 139 15.18 35.68 -24.95
C GLU A 139 16.08 36.72 -24.25
#